data_AF-A0A2D8U3J6-F1
#
_entry.id   AF-A0A2D8U3J6-F1
#
_cell.length_a   1.000
_cell.length_b   1.000
_cell.length_c   1.000
_cell.angle_alpha   90.00
_cell.angle_beta   90.00
_cell.angle_gamma   90.00
#
_symmetry.space_group_name_H-M   'P 1'
#
loop_
_entity.id
_entity.type
_entity.pdbx_description
1 polymer ?
#
loop_
_entity_poly.entity_id
_entity_poly.type
_entity_poly.pdbx_seq_one_letter_code
_entity_poly.pdbx_strand_id
1 'polypeptide(L)' 'EYVKNNNHELIETLIENIAQMILKDFNVEYITLSISKPGAIRDSKDVGITITRSN' A
#
# COMPACT_ATOMS: atom_id res chain seq x y z
N GLU A 1 -9.54 -8.77 -6.58
CA GLU A 1 -10.13 -8.04 -7.73
C GLU A 1 -9.82 -6.54 -7.74
N TYR A 2 -9.95 -5.83 -6.60
CA TYR A 2 -9.75 -4.37 -6.48
C TYR A 2 -8.43 -3.82 -7.03
N VAL A 3 -7.32 -4.55 -6.89
CA VAL A 3 -5.99 -4.14 -7.41
C VAL A 3 -5.89 -4.26 -8.93
N LYS A 4 -6.66 -5.16 -9.55
CA LYS A 4 -6.53 -5.49 -10.99
C LYS A 4 -7.36 -4.58 -11.90
N ASN A 5 -8.40 -3.92 -11.36
CA ASN A 5 -9.31 -3.04 -12.09
C ASN A 5 -9.04 -1.54 -11.88
N ASN A 6 -8.09 -1.19 -11.01
CA ASN A 6 -7.80 0.21 -10.71
C ASN A 6 -6.60 0.71 -11.53
N ASN A 7 -6.88 1.55 -12.53
CA ASN A 7 -5.90 2.42 -13.19
C ASN A 7 -5.54 3.58 -12.23
N HIS A 8 -4.98 3.29 -11.06
CA HIS A 8 -4.57 4.34 -10.14
C HIS A 8 -3.24 4.94 -10.57
N GLU A 9 -3.24 6.27 -10.69
CA GLU A 9 -2.11 7.07 -11.17
C GLU A 9 -0.86 6.95 -10.28
N LEU A 10 -1.01 6.52 -9.01
CA LEU A 10 0.05 6.43 -8.00
C LEU A 10 -0.18 5.25 -7.02
N ILE A 11 0.90 4.55 -6.67
CA ILE A 11 0.89 3.37 -5.77
C ILE A 11 0.48 3.78 -4.34
N GLU A 12 0.78 5.01 -3.96
CA GLU A 12 0.47 5.64 -2.68
C GLU A 12 -1.04 5.63 -2.39
N THR A 13 -1.86 6.04 -3.36
CA THR A 13 -3.33 6.12 -3.21
C THR A 13 -3.94 4.73 -3.01
N LEU A 14 -3.37 3.70 -3.66
CA LEU A 14 -3.83 2.33 -3.48
C LEU A 14 -3.55 1.84 -2.06
N ILE A 15 -2.36 2.09 -1.54
CA ILE A 15 -1.96 1.64 -0.19
C ILE A 15 -2.78 2.36 0.88
N GLU A 16 -3.06 3.66 0.70
CA GLU A 16 -3.86 4.44 1.64
C GLU A 16 -5.30 3.90 1.76
N ASN A 17 -5.95 3.63 0.62
CA ASN A 17 -7.31 3.07 0.61
C ASN A 17 -7.37 1.69 1.28
N ILE A 18 -6.37 0.85 1.07
CA ILE A 18 -6.27 -0.47 1.72
C ILE A 18 -6.09 -0.31 3.23
N ALA A 19 -5.21 0.60 3.69
CA ALA A 19 -5.00 0.85 5.11
C ALA A 19 -6.30 1.31 5.79
N GLN A 20 -7.03 2.24 5.17
CA GLN A 20 -8.30 2.74 5.71
C GLN A 20 -9.39 1.66 5.75
N MET A 21 -9.51 0.82 4.71
CA MET A 21 -10.45 -0.30 4.73
C MET A 21 -10.14 -1.25 5.89
N ILE A 22 -8.87 -1.62 6.09
CA ILE A 22 -8.50 -2.56 7.16
C ILE A 22 -8.71 -1.94 8.55
N LEU A 23 -8.34 -0.68 8.75
CA LEU A 23 -8.57 0.02 10.02
C LEU A 23 -10.05 0.05 10.37
N LYS A 24 -10.92 0.35 9.39
CA LYS A 24 -12.37 0.44 9.58
C LYS A 24 -13.02 -0.93 9.78
N ASP A 25 -12.65 -1.93 8.98
CA ASP A 25 -13.32 -3.23 8.95
C ASP A 25 -12.88 -4.13 10.11
N PHE A 26 -11.64 -3.98 10.59
CA PHE A 26 -11.08 -4.80 11.66
C PHE A 26 -10.92 -4.06 13.00
N ASN A 27 -11.25 -2.75 13.04
CA ASN A 27 -11.13 -1.89 14.22
C ASN A 27 -9.76 -2.04 14.94
N VAL A 28 -8.69 -2.10 14.15
CA VAL A 28 -7.32 -2.24 14.65
C VAL A 28 -6.75 -0.87 15.03
N GLU A 29 -5.97 -0.79 16.10
CA GLU A 29 -5.41 0.48 16.58
C GLU A 29 -4.33 1.04 15.64
N TYR A 30 -3.56 0.15 15.01
CA TYR A 30 -2.52 0.52 14.06
C TYR A 30 -2.31 -0.57 13.02
N ILE A 31 -1.86 -0.16 11.84
CA ILE A 31 -1.48 -1.04 10.73
C ILE A 31 -0.22 -0.51 10.06
N THR A 32 0.68 -1.42 9.71
CA THR A 32 1.84 -1.14 8.85
C THR A 32 1.70 -1.94 7.56
N LEU A 33 1.70 -1.25 6.43
CA LEU A 33 1.64 -1.83 5.09
C LEU A 33 2.93 -1.54 4.35
N SER A 34 3.50 -2.56 3.71
CA SER A 34 4.69 -2.44 2.87
C SER A 34 4.39 -3.01 1.49
N ILE A 35 4.56 -2.22 0.44
CA ILE A 35 4.51 -2.68 -0.94
C ILE A 35 5.89 -2.50 -1.55
N SER A 36 6.45 -3.60 -2.03
CA SER A 36 7.65 -3.61 -2.85
C SER A 36 7.31 -3.75 -4.34
N LYS A 37 8.02 -2.99 -5.17
CA LYS A 37 8.02 -3.10 -6.62
C LYS A 37 9.44 -3.48 -7.06
N PRO A 38 9.82 -4.76 -6.91
CA PRO A 38 11.15 -5.21 -7.29
C PRO A 38 11.41 -4.93 -8.77
N GLY A 39 12.55 -4.32 -9.08
CA GLY A 39 12.95 -4.01 -10.45
C GLY A 39 12.35 -2.74 -11.07
N ALA A 40 11.69 -1.87 -10.29
CA ALA A 40 11.19 -0.60 -10.85
C ALA A 40 12.30 0.40 -11.22
N ILE A 41 13.49 0.27 -10.63
CA ILE A 41 14.67 1.10 -10.93
C ILE A 41 15.81 0.16 -11.34
N ARG A 42 16.43 0.42 -12.50
CA ARG A 42 17.63 -0.29 -12.95
C ARG A 42 18.74 -0.08 -11.90
N ASP A 43 19.38 -1.17 -11.48
CA ASP A 43 20.39 -1.25 -10.39
C ASP A 43 19.86 -1.15 -8.93
N SER A 44 18.54 -1.07 -8.68
CA SER A 44 18.01 -1.24 -7.32
C SER A 44 17.59 -2.68 -7.04
N LYS A 45 17.98 -3.22 -5.87
CA LYS A 45 17.55 -4.54 -5.39
C LYS A 45 16.04 -4.59 -5.15
N ASP A 46 15.47 -3.51 -4.65
CA ASP A 46 14.04 -3.35 -4.43
C ASP A 46 13.69 -1.86 -4.27
N VAL A 47 12.47 -1.48 -4.63
CA VAL A 47 11.94 -0.16 -4.27
C VAL A 47 10.53 -0.38 -3.77
N GLY A 48 10.28 0.08 -2.55
CA GLY A 48 9.00 -0.11 -1.91
C GLY A 48 8.58 1.09 -1.09
N ILE A 49 7.28 1.16 -0.83
CA ILE A 49 6.66 2.16 0.01
C ILE A 49 6.16 1.42 1.26
N THR A 50 6.53 1.94 2.42
CA THR A 50 6.02 1.47 3.71
C THR A 50 5.27 2.60 4.37
N ILE A 51 4.02 2.36 4.76
CA ILE A 51 3.22 3.31 5.52
C ILE A 51 2.77 2.68 6.82
N THR A 52 2.66 3.52 7.85
CA THR A 52 2.02 3.18 9.12
C THR A 52 0.86 4.14 9.34
N ARG A 53 -0.28 3.58 9.75
CA ARG A 53 -1.50 4.33 10.06
C ARG A 53 -2.07 3.85 11.39
N SER A 54 -2.71 4.75 12.12
CA SER A 54 -3.43 4.48 13.35
C SER A 54 -4.84 5.04 13.24
N ASN A 55 -5.77 4.49 14.01
CA ASN A 55 -7.15 4.98 14.11
C ASN A 55 -7.24 6.31 14.88
#